data_AF-A0AA36C9V3-F1
#
_entry.id   AF-A0AA36C9V3-F1
#
_cell.length_a   1.000
_cell.length_b   1.000
_cell.length_c   1.000
_cell.angle_alpha   90.00
_cell.angle_beta   90.00
_cell.angle_gamma   90.00
#
_symmetry.space_group_name_H-M   'P 1'
#
loop_
_entity.id
_entity.type
_entity.pdbx_description
1 polymer ?
#
loop_
_entity_poly.entity_id
_entity_poly.type
_entity_poly.pdbx_seq_one_letter_code
_entity_poly.pdbx_strand_id
1 'polypeptide(L)'
;FAGKDDWESAQIDAWVDQLNDFNTELRPYFIVVAGYGEGDKDKLYKEVVEPARDKIFPLIVKQLKANGSGFLVGSKVSWLDVTLSCHIETFLQFVPDYLDKYPEFQVKSLAEFFWQILEPRGAQSTIPATRSASEYSAENQITHLQALDDF
;
A
#
# COMPACT_ATOMS: atom_id res chain seq x y z
N PHE A 1 8.39 -11.75 -9.98
CA PHE A 1 7.89 -10.44 -9.50
C PHE A 1 9.01 -9.41 -9.28
N ALA A 2 10.20 -9.59 -9.87
CA ALA A 2 11.37 -8.70 -9.67
C ALA A 2 11.81 -8.01 -10.97
N GLY A 3 10.86 -7.61 -11.83
CA GLY A 3 11.18 -7.02 -13.13
C GLY A 3 11.51 -8.05 -14.22
N LYS A 4 11.79 -7.56 -15.44
CA LYS A 4 12.10 -8.40 -16.61
C LYS A 4 13.59 -8.68 -16.79
N ASP A 5 14.44 -7.83 -16.24
CA ASP A 5 15.90 -7.86 -16.36
C ASP A 5 16.56 -7.32 -15.09
N ASP A 6 17.87 -7.47 -14.99
CA ASP A 6 18.66 -7.09 -13.81
C ASP A 6 18.53 -5.59 -13.48
N TRP A 7 18.28 -4.75 -14.50
CA TRP A 7 18.13 -3.31 -14.31
C TRP A 7 16.76 -2.95 -13.71
N GLU A 8 15.68 -3.57 -14.19
CA GLU A 8 14.37 -3.44 -13.54
C GLU A 8 14.40 -4.01 -12.12
N SER A 9 15.06 -5.15 -11.90
CA SER A 9 15.21 -5.73 -10.56
C SER A 9 15.91 -4.76 -9.60
N ALA A 10 17.04 -4.20 -10.00
CA ALA A 10 17.80 -3.27 -9.15
C ALA A 10 17.00 -1.99 -8.83
N GLN A 11 16.22 -1.47 -9.78
CA GLN A 11 15.33 -0.33 -9.53
C GLN A 11 14.21 -0.68 -8.55
N ILE A 12 13.61 -1.87 -8.69
CA ILE A 12 12.57 -2.35 -7.79
C ILE A 12 13.14 -2.44 -6.36
N ASP A 13 14.30 -3.06 -6.19
CA ASP A 13 14.95 -3.21 -4.88
C ASP A 13 15.26 -1.84 -4.25
N ALA A 14 15.82 -0.92 -5.02
CA ALA A 14 16.11 0.43 -4.53
C ALA A 14 14.85 1.21 -4.08
N TRP A 15 13.74 1.05 -4.80
CA TRP A 15 12.47 1.68 -4.40
C TRP A 15 11.89 1.05 -3.14
N VAL A 16 12.03 -0.27 -2.96
CA VAL A 16 11.55 -0.89 -1.73
C VAL A 16 12.43 -0.54 -0.55
N ASP A 17 13.74 -0.44 -0.72
CA ASP A 17 14.62 0.09 0.33
C ASP A 17 14.19 1.49 0.76
N GLN A 18 13.84 2.35 -0.19
CA GLN A 18 13.31 3.68 0.11
C GLN A 18 11.96 3.63 0.85
N LEU A 19 11.08 2.67 0.55
CA LEU A 19 9.84 2.43 1.30
C LEU A 19 10.09 1.86 2.70
N ASN A 20 11.15 1.06 2.88
CA ASN A 20 11.54 0.52 4.18
C ASN A 20 12.11 1.60 5.10
N ASP A 21 12.92 2.52 4.55
CA ASP A 21 13.40 3.70 5.28
C ASP A 21 12.22 4.57 5.72
N PHE A 22 11.26 4.80 4.82
CA PHE A 22 10.02 5.50 5.13
C PHE A 22 9.24 4.79 6.23
N ASN A 23 9.02 3.48 6.14
CA ASN A 23 8.32 2.71 7.18
C ASN A 23 9.02 2.77 8.54
N THR A 24 10.35 2.80 8.54
CA THR A 24 11.15 2.95 9.76
C THR A 24 10.89 4.30 10.42
N GLU A 25 10.79 5.38 9.63
CA GLU A 25 10.44 6.73 10.10
C GLU A 25 9.05 6.77 10.75
N LEU A 26 8.08 6.02 10.19
CA LEU A 26 6.69 5.99 10.67
C LEU A 26 6.47 5.07 11.89
N ARG A 27 7.47 4.26 12.26
CA ARG A 27 7.35 3.26 13.32
C ARG A 27 6.79 3.79 14.65
N PRO A 28 7.16 5.00 15.14
CA PRO A 28 6.59 5.53 16.38
C PRO A 28 5.07 5.71 16.33
N TYR A 29 4.53 6.16 15.18
CA TYR A 29 3.10 6.27 14.96
C TYR A 29 2.43 4.89 15.01
N PHE A 30 3.00 3.92 14.30
CA PHE A 30 2.46 2.56 14.24
C PHE A 30 2.41 1.86 15.60
N ILE A 31 3.45 2.00 16.43
CA ILE A 31 3.46 1.43 17.78
C ILE A 31 2.28 1.95 18.61
N VAL A 32 1.95 3.24 18.49
CA VAL A 32 0.84 3.86 19.22
C VAL A 32 -0.51 3.42 18.69
N VAL A 33 -0.75 3.47 17.37
CA VAL A 33 -2.07 3.10 16.81
C VAL A 33 -2.37 1.61 16.88
N ALA A 34 -1.34 0.76 16.93
CA ALA A 34 -1.51 -0.68 17.14
C ALA A 34 -1.65 -1.08 18.63
N GLY A 35 -1.58 -0.13 19.56
CA GLY A 35 -1.75 -0.38 20.99
C GLY A 35 -0.53 -1.01 21.68
N TYR A 36 0.65 -1.00 21.04
CA TYR A 36 1.89 -1.55 21.58
C TYR A 36 2.73 -0.53 22.37
N GLY A 37 2.30 0.73 22.42
CA GLY A 37 2.96 1.78 23.21
C GLY A 37 2.05 2.97 23.47
N GLU A 38 2.45 3.79 24.44
CA GLU A 38 1.75 5.03 24.78
C GLU A 38 2.24 6.19 23.90
N GLY A 39 1.33 7.10 23.55
CA GLY A 39 1.66 8.32 22.81
C GLY A 39 0.44 9.05 22.28
N ASP A 40 0.66 10.28 21.80
CA ASP A 40 -0.36 11.08 21.14
C ASP A 40 -0.32 10.79 19.63
N LYS A 41 -1.29 9.98 19.16
CA LYS A 41 -1.39 9.59 17.75
C LYS A 41 -1.57 10.79 16.81
N ASP A 42 -2.31 11.81 17.23
CA ASP A 42 -2.64 12.96 16.37
C ASP A 42 -1.41 13.85 16.22
N LYS A 43 -0.66 14.04 17.32
CA LYS A 43 0.64 14.71 17.29
C LYS A 43 1.64 13.97 16.42
N LEU A 44 1.79 12.65 16.60
CA LEU A 44 2.71 11.83 15.79
C LEU A 44 2.32 11.85 14.31
N TYR A 45 1.02 11.85 13.99
CA TYR A 45 0.56 11.99 12.62
C TYR A 45 1.03 13.31 12.00
N LYS A 46 0.83 14.44 12.71
CA LYS A 46 1.21 15.77 12.23
C LYS A 46 2.71 16.00 12.14
N GLU A 47 3.47 15.48 13.10
CA GLU A 47 4.91 15.76 13.20
C GLU A 47 5.78 14.73 12.46
N VAL A 48 5.29 13.51 12.25
CA VAL A 48 6.07 12.40 11.66
C VAL A 48 5.43 11.91 10.36
N VAL A 49 4.15 11.51 10.40
CA VAL A 49 3.51 10.84 9.26
C VAL A 49 3.29 11.79 8.09
N GLU A 50 2.67 12.96 8.32
CA GLU A 50 2.40 13.92 7.24
C GLU A 50 3.67 14.39 6.54
N PRO A 51 4.74 14.83 7.24
CA PRO A 51 5.97 15.25 6.57
C PRO A 51 6.64 14.12 5.79
N ALA A 52 6.68 12.91 6.35
CA ALA A 52 7.32 11.76 5.70
C ALA A 52 6.53 11.30 4.45
N ARG A 53 5.19 11.24 4.54
CA ARG A 53 4.31 10.97 3.39
C ARG A 53 4.51 12.04 2.33
N ASP A 54 4.46 13.32 2.73
CA ASP A 54 4.51 14.44 1.80
C ASP A 54 5.89 14.60 1.14
N LYS A 55 6.93 13.93 1.67
CA LYS A 55 8.25 13.79 1.05
C LYS A 55 8.28 12.69 -0.01
N ILE A 56 7.73 11.50 0.26
CA ILE A 56 7.91 10.32 -0.60
C ILE A 56 6.80 10.14 -1.65
N PHE A 57 5.54 10.46 -1.31
CA PHE A 57 4.39 10.26 -2.21
C PHE A 57 4.51 11.03 -3.52
N PRO A 58 4.97 12.30 -3.55
CA PRO A 58 5.22 13.00 -4.80
C PRO A 58 6.25 12.30 -5.71
N LEU A 59 7.27 11.65 -5.13
CA LEU A 59 8.30 10.94 -5.88
C LEU A 59 7.72 9.67 -6.53
N ILE A 60 6.88 8.94 -5.79
CA ILE A 60 6.17 7.76 -6.27
C ILE A 60 5.21 8.14 -7.40
N VAL A 61 4.42 9.21 -7.23
CA VAL A 61 3.53 9.73 -8.28
C VAL A 61 4.32 10.14 -9.53
N LYS A 62 5.45 10.82 -9.35
CA LYS A 62 6.36 11.18 -10.45
C LYS A 62 6.87 9.93 -11.18
N GLN A 63 7.24 8.89 -10.45
CA GLN A 63 7.71 7.63 -11.01
C GLN A 63 6.62 6.91 -11.82
N LEU A 64 5.39 6.80 -11.26
CA LEU A 64 4.24 6.23 -11.97
C LEU A 64 3.96 6.95 -13.29
N LYS A 65 3.97 8.29 -13.25
CA LYS A 65 3.76 9.13 -14.44
C LYS A 65 4.89 8.96 -15.46
N ALA A 66 6.14 8.85 -15.01
CA ALA A 66 7.30 8.67 -15.87
C ALA A 66 7.34 7.29 -16.54
N ASN A 67 6.95 6.24 -15.82
CA ASN A 67 6.93 4.87 -16.35
C ASN A 67 5.76 4.65 -17.33
N GLY A 68 4.59 5.25 -17.06
CA GLY A 68 3.45 5.28 -17.99
C GLY A 68 2.72 3.94 -18.20
N SER A 69 3.20 2.84 -17.62
CA SER A 69 2.57 1.51 -17.68
C SER A 69 1.47 1.31 -16.64
N GLY A 70 1.35 2.22 -15.67
CA GLY A 70 0.52 2.07 -14.49
C GLY A 70 1.15 1.24 -13.37
N PHE A 71 2.38 0.76 -13.52
CA PHE A 71 3.19 0.16 -12.45
C PHE A 71 4.39 1.06 -12.12
N LEU A 72 5.04 0.86 -10.97
CA LEU A 72 6.18 1.69 -10.57
C LEU A 72 7.43 1.44 -11.43
N VAL A 73 7.68 0.18 -11.80
CA VAL A 73 8.81 -0.22 -12.63
C VAL A 73 8.35 -1.22 -13.68
N GLY A 74 8.79 -1.02 -14.93
CA GLY A 74 8.49 -1.93 -16.03
C GLY A 74 7.01 -1.92 -16.43
N SER A 75 6.54 -3.00 -17.04
CA SER A 75 5.17 -3.11 -17.60
C SER A 75 4.30 -4.16 -16.91
N LYS A 76 4.78 -4.73 -15.82
CA LYS A 76 4.11 -5.81 -15.07
C LYS A 76 4.17 -5.51 -13.59
N VAL A 77 3.20 -6.08 -12.86
CA VAL A 77 3.22 -6.14 -11.40
C VAL A 77 4.55 -6.67 -10.88
N SER A 78 5.09 -5.93 -9.91
CA SER A 78 6.27 -6.29 -9.14
C SER A 78 5.95 -6.35 -7.64
N TRP A 79 6.88 -6.91 -6.87
CA TRP A 79 6.74 -6.93 -5.41
C TRP A 79 6.75 -5.52 -4.79
N LEU A 80 7.36 -4.53 -5.46
CA LEU A 80 7.29 -3.12 -5.09
C LEU A 80 5.85 -2.58 -5.13
N ASP A 81 5.08 -2.89 -6.18
CA ASP A 81 3.68 -2.44 -6.29
C ASP A 81 2.84 -3.02 -5.15
N VAL A 82 3.07 -4.30 -4.81
CA VAL A 82 2.42 -4.97 -3.68
C VAL A 82 2.80 -4.28 -2.36
N THR A 83 4.08 -4.08 -2.09
CA THR A 83 4.57 -3.43 -0.87
C THR A 83 3.94 -2.05 -0.65
N LEU A 84 3.88 -1.23 -1.70
CA LEU A 84 3.24 0.09 -1.62
C LEU A 84 1.73 -0.02 -1.36
N SER A 85 1.04 -0.94 -2.02
CA SER A 85 -0.41 -1.11 -1.82
C SER A 85 -0.75 -1.60 -0.40
N CYS A 86 0.02 -2.55 0.14
CA CYS A 86 -0.11 -3.01 1.53
C CYS A 86 0.10 -1.86 2.52
N HIS A 87 1.13 -1.04 2.29
CA HIS A 87 1.41 0.14 3.11
C HIS A 87 0.20 1.08 3.15
N ILE A 88 -0.31 1.43 1.97
CA ILE A 88 -1.42 2.38 1.83
C ILE A 88 -2.67 1.84 2.52
N GLU A 89 -3.04 0.59 2.26
CA GLU A 89 -4.22 -0.03 2.88
C GLU A 89 -4.09 -0.09 4.40
N THR A 90 -2.93 -0.46 4.92
CA THR A 90 -2.66 -0.48 6.36
C THR A 90 -2.91 0.91 6.97
N PHE A 91 -2.42 1.98 6.33
CA PHE A 91 -2.67 3.34 6.82
C PHE A 91 -4.14 3.74 6.76
N LEU A 92 -4.86 3.36 5.69
CA LEU A 92 -6.28 3.68 5.53
C LEU A 92 -7.16 3.05 6.63
N GLN A 93 -6.73 1.95 7.25
CA GLN A 93 -7.43 1.37 8.41
C GLN A 93 -7.39 2.28 9.65
N PHE A 94 -6.33 3.08 9.81
CA PHE A 94 -6.15 3.98 10.97
C PHE A 94 -6.48 5.44 10.65
N VAL A 95 -6.30 5.84 9.39
CA VAL A 95 -6.41 7.22 8.91
C VAL A 95 -7.17 7.21 7.58
N PRO A 96 -8.51 7.28 7.59
CA PRO A 96 -9.32 7.17 6.38
C PRO A 96 -9.05 8.23 5.31
N ASP A 97 -8.58 9.41 5.72
CA ASP A 97 -8.23 10.56 4.87
C ASP A 97 -6.75 10.59 4.47
N TYR A 98 -6.00 9.50 4.70
CA TYR A 98 -4.56 9.44 4.45
C TYR A 98 -4.15 9.79 3.00
N LEU A 99 -5.03 9.53 2.04
CA LEU A 99 -4.81 9.76 0.61
C LEU A 99 -5.43 11.05 0.06
N ASP A 100 -6.09 11.89 0.85
CA ASP A 100 -6.83 13.05 0.34
C ASP A 100 -5.97 14.03 -0.46
N LYS A 101 -4.68 14.15 -0.11
CA LYS A 101 -3.70 14.97 -0.87
C LYS A 101 -3.14 14.28 -2.12
N TYR A 102 -3.35 12.98 -2.26
CA TYR A 102 -2.75 12.15 -3.30
C TYR A 102 -3.78 11.20 -3.95
N PRO A 103 -4.77 11.77 -4.65
CA PRO A 103 -5.83 10.99 -5.30
C PRO A 103 -5.29 10.00 -6.35
N GLU A 104 -4.06 10.20 -6.85
CA GLU A 104 -3.41 9.25 -7.77
C GLU A 104 -3.26 7.82 -7.20
N PHE A 105 -3.27 7.68 -5.86
CA PHE A 105 -3.21 6.37 -5.20
C PHE A 105 -4.58 5.72 -4.99
N GLN A 106 -5.68 6.45 -5.13
CA GLN A 106 -7.04 5.93 -4.92
C GLN A 106 -7.48 4.95 -6.03
N VAL A 107 -6.62 4.67 -7.02
CA VAL A 107 -6.93 3.89 -8.22
C VAL A 107 -6.53 2.40 -8.10
N LYS A 108 -5.87 1.97 -7.02
CA LYS A 108 -5.47 0.56 -6.84
C LYS A 108 -5.46 0.16 -5.37
N SER A 109 -6.60 -0.26 -4.85
CA SER A 109 -6.65 -0.95 -3.56
C SER A 109 -5.95 -2.32 -3.65
N LEU A 110 -5.39 -2.80 -2.55
CA LEU A 110 -4.82 -4.16 -2.47
C LEU A 110 -5.88 -5.21 -2.84
N ALA A 111 -7.16 -4.97 -2.51
CA ALA A 111 -8.27 -5.81 -2.93
C ALA A 111 -8.38 -5.89 -4.47
N GLU A 112 -8.42 -4.76 -5.18
CA GLU A 112 -8.44 -4.76 -6.66
C GLU A 112 -7.21 -5.45 -7.25
N PHE A 113 -6.06 -5.32 -6.59
CA PHE A 113 -4.81 -5.94 -7.00
C PHE A 113 -4.80 -7.46 -6.76
N PHE A 114 -5.27 -7.92 -5.59
CA PHE A 114 -5.46 -9.34 -5.28
C PHE A 114 -6.46 -9.98 -6.22
N TRP A 115 -7.57 -9.31 -6.51
CA TRP A 115 -8.53 -9.78 -7.51
C TRP A 115 -7.89 -9.93 -8.89
N GLN A 116 -7.05 -8.98 -9.30
CA GLN A 116 -6.33 -9.04 -10.57
C GLN A 116 -5.25 -10.14 -10.64
N ILE A 117 -4.66 -10.51 -9.50
CA ILE A 117 -3.65 -11.58 -9.39
C ILE A 117 -4.30 -12.97 -9.32
N LEU A 118 -5.43 -13.10 -8.61
CA LEU A 118 -6.07 -14.38 -8.31
C LEU A 118 -7.07 -14.83 -9.39
N GLU A 119 -7.53 -13.94 -10.27
CA GLU A 119 -8.34 -14.35 -11.42
C GLU A 119 -7.51 -15.10 -12.48
N PRO A 120 -7.90 -16.32 -12.88
CA PRO A 120 -7.31 -16.97 -14.05
C PRO A 120 -7.58 -16.09 -15.27
N ARG A 121 -6.51 -15.66 -15.97
CA ARG A 121 -6.60 -14.89 -17.23
C ARG A 121 -7.58 -15.57 -18.19
N GLY A 122 -8.80 -15.04 -18.28
CA GLY A 122 -9.86 -15.58 -19.15
C GLY A 122 -11.29 -15.24 -18.75
N ALA A 123 -11.56 -14.90 -17.49
CA ALA A 123 -12.90 -14.49 -17.06
C ALA A 123 -13.03 -12.96 -17.07
N GLN A 124 -13.56 -12.38 -18.15
CA GLN A 124 -14.08 -11.01 -18.08
C GLN A 124 -15.39 -11.04 -17.29
N SER A 125 -15.34 -10.73 -16.00
CA SER A 125 -16.54 -10.38 -15.25
C SER A 125 -16.36 -9.02 -14.59
N THR A 126 -17.39 -8.19 -14.68
CA THR A 126 -17.35 -6.77 -14.35
C THR A 126 -17.08 -6.52 -12.87
N ILE A 127 -16.18 -5.56 -12.59
CA ILE A 127 -15.87 -5.02 -11.27
C ILE A 127 -17.17 -4.63 -10.54
N PRO A 128 -17.51 -5.23 -9.38
CA PRO A 128 -18.59 -4.70 -8.56
C PRO A 128 -18.13 -3.39 -7.92
N ALA A 129 -18.99 -2.37 -7.98
CA ALA A 129 -18.73 -1.06 -7.38
C ALA A 129 -18.29 -1.22 -5.91
N THR A 130 -17.20 -0.53 -5.57
CA THR A 130 -16.51 -0.58 -4.29
C THR A 130 -17.49 -0.47 -3.11
N ARG A 131 -17.44 -1.46 -2.21
CA ARG A 131 -18.02 -1.35 -0.87
C ARG A 131 -17.21 -0.34 -0.08
N SER A 132 -17.88 0.62 0.57
CA SER A 132 -17.24 1.68 1.32
C SER A 132 -16.40 1.14 2.48
N ALA A 133 -15.32 1.85 2.83
CA ALA A 133 -14.39 1.51 3.91
C ALA A 133 -15.04 1.21 5.27
N SER A 134 -16.30 1.62 5.48
CA SER A 134 -17.09 1.37 6.68
C SER A 134 -17.53 -0.09 6.86
N GLU A 135 -17.48 -0.94 5.83
CA GLU A 135 -17.90 -2.35 5.92
C GLU A 135 -16.75 -3.30 6.30
N TYR A 136 -15.51 -2.81 6.43
CA TYR A 136 -14.37 -3.57 6.96
C TYR A 136 -14.35 -3.48 8.50
N SER A 137 -15.42 -3.97 9.15
CA SER A 137 -15.52 -4.07 10.61
C SER A 137 -14.86 -5.36 11.12
N ALA A 138 -14.46 -5.35 12.40
CA ALA A 138 -13.62 -6.33 13.10
C ALA A 138 -14.02 -7.82 12.97
N GLU A 139 -15.22 -8.12 12.49
CA GLU A 139 -15.68 -9.50 12.26
C GLU A 139 -14.91 -10.22 11.14
N ASN A 140 -14.32 -9.50 10.17
CA ASN A 140 -13.51 -10.10 9.11
C ASN A 140 -12.02 -10.29 9.45
N GLN A 141 -11.54 -9.69 10.55
CA GLN A 141 -10.13 -9.84 10.95
C GLN A 141 -9.84 -11.23 11.55
N ILE A 142 -10.83 -11.87 12.16
CA ILE A 142 -10.65 -13.19 12.81
C ILE A 142 -10.66 -14.32 11.78
N THR A 143 -11.49 -14.24 10.75
CA THR A 143 -11.62 -15.28 9.72
C THR A 143 -10.42 -15.36 8.78
N HIS A 144 -9.75 -14.24 8.49
CA HIS A 144 -8.58 -14.25 7.60
C HIS A 144 -7.28 -14.73 8.26
N LEU A 145 -7.12 -14.53 9.57
CA LEU A 145 -5.97 -15.07 10.31
C LEU A 145 -6.06 -16.59 10.49
N GLN A 146 -7.26 -17.14 10.61
CA GLN A 146 -7.47 -18.59 10.71
C GLN A 146 -7.13 -19.35 9.42
N ALA A 147 -7.12 -18.69 8.26
CA ALA A 147 -6.76 -19.31 6.98
C ALA A 147 -5.25 -19.36 6.72
N LEU A 148 -4.43 -18.70 7.54
CA LEU A 148 -2.96 -18.70 7.42
C LEU A 148 -2.28 -19.73 8.32
N ASP A 149 -3.01 -20.34 9.26
CA ASP A 149 -2.52 -21.44 10.10
C ASP A 149 -2.54 -22.81 9.39
N ASP A 150 -3.11 -22.88 8.18
CA ASP A 150 -3.24 -24.12 7.37
C ASP A 150 -2.23 -24.22 6.21
N PHE A 151 -1.10 -23.50 6.27
CA PHE A 151 0.04 -23.64 5.34
C PHE A 151 1.35 -24.04 6.02
#